data_AF-A0A4R2D9F5-F1
#
_entry.id   AF-A0A4R2D9F5-F1
#
_cell.length_a   1.000
_cell.length_b   1.000
_cell.length_c   1.000
_cell.angle_alpha   90.00
_cell.angle_beta   90.00
_cell.angle_gamma   90.00
#
_symmetry.space_group_name_H-M   'P 1'
#
loop_
_entity.id
_entity.type
_entity.pdbx_description
1 polymer ?
#
loop_
_entity_poly.entity_id
_entity_poly.type
_entity_poly.pdbx_seq_one_letter_code
_entity_poly.pdbx_strand_id
1 'polypeptide(L)'
;MEYLNLNNENIVIPSCKGKSLRGGSGDGPHIRILEGVTATNPRDDTAAVDVHLPAGTLTAAQLQTLADLAHTHAGGVLHLTPHAHLRLHGDPAPLTTAVTDAGFTVGHPALPHLLASPLTGRIGGLRDIRPLTDTAQTRLLTARPGVTLGLDDGTGDVVALTPDRTLLALPGDEWALILGGEDTGIRRSDPVDAVGLLFDDTAPTDIAPTDTPIAVPTPPDPPIGWLDQPDGTVTLAGGLPGGVLPARLAEFLAAVEHPLVVTPWRSVLLCDLPEQVAEQAVRVLAPMGLIFDAQSPHLR
;
A
#
# COMPACT_ATOMS: atom_id res chain seq x y z
N MET A 1 0.28 47.81 28.25
CA MET A 1 -0.03 47.20 26.94
C MET A 1 0.53 45.78 26.97
N GLU A 2 0.07 44.94 27.89
CA GLU A 2 -1.21 44.21 27.90
C GLU A 2 -1.13 42.98 26.97
N TYR A 3 -0.86 41.85 27.63
CA TYR A 3 -0.83 40.50 27.10
C TYR A 3 -2.26 40.04 26.79
N LEU A 4 -2.48 39.35 25.68
CA LEU A 4 -3.68 38.54 25.47
C LEU A 4 -3.29 37.06 25.35
N ASN A 5 -3.42 36.43 26.50
CA ASN A 5 -3.49 35.00 26.74
C ASN A 5 -4.82 34.49 26.12
N LEU A 6 -4.77 33.47 25.25
CA LEU A 6 -5.95 32.72 24.86
C LEU A 6 -5.69 31.24 25.15
N ASN A 7 -6.31 30.82 26.25
CA ASN A 7 -6.27 29.49 26.84
C ASN A 7 -6.79 28.42 25.89
N ASN A 8 -6.23 27.21 26.08
CA ASN A 8 -6.93 25.94 25.99
C ASN A 8 -8.41 26.06 26.36
N GLU A 9 -9.32 25.62 25.48
CA GLU A 9 -10.46 24.79 25.86
C GLU A 9 -11.21 24.24 24.62
N ASN A 10 -11.50 22.93 24.68
CA ASN A 10 -12.46 22.16 23.87
C ASN A 10 -12.16 21.85 22.40
N ILE A 11 -11.19 20.95 22.18
CA ILE A 11 -11.33 19.95 21.12
C ILE A 11 -11.93 18.70 21.76
N VAL A 12 -13.22 18.45 21.49
CA VAL A 12 -13.86 17.18 21.83
C VAL A 12 -13.33 16.13 20.85
N ILE A 13 -12.47 15.25 21.34
CA ILE A 13 -12.09 14.02 20.64
C ILE A 13 -13.29 13.07 20.77
N PRO A 14 -13.99 12.68 19.69
CA PRO A 14 -14.97 11.62 19.80
C PRO A 14 -14.23 10.33 20.13
N SER A 15 -14.43 9.84 21.36
CA SER A 15 -14.04 8.49 21.74
C SER A 15 -14.82 7.53 20.85
N CYS A 16 -14.16 6.95 19.85
CA CYS A 16 -14.72 5.87 19.03
C CYS A 16 -14.71 4.55 19.81
N LYS A 17 -15.42 4.52 20.95
CA LYS A 17 -15.97 3.27 21.47
C LYS A 17 -17.42 3.17 21.01
N GLY A 18 -17.60 2.31 20.01
CA GLY A 18 -18.84 1.87 19.38
C GLY A 18 -20.14 2.58 19.75
N LYS A 19 -20.74 3.27 18.78
CA LYS A 19 -22.20 3.39 18.65
C LYS A 19 -22.59 3.83 17.24
N SER A 20 -23.41 3.01 16.60
CA SER A 20 -24.18 3.31 15.39
C SER A 20 -24.96 4.61 15.56
N LEU A 21 -24.85 5.55 14.62
CA LEU A 21 -25.61 6.80 14.62
C LEU A 21 -26.56 6.84 13.42
N ARG A 22 -27.86 6.75 13.73
CA ARG A 22 -28.95 7.19 12.85
C ARG A 22 -29.09 8.72 12.92
N GLY A 23 -29.43 9.28 11.77
CA GLY A 23 -29.89 10.63 11.43
C GLY A 23 -30.13 11.69 12.51
N GLY A 24 -29.53 12.86 12.28
CA GLY A 24 -29.90 14.14 12.87
C GLY A 24 -29.22 15.28 12.11
N SER A 25 -30.01 16.10 11.43
CA SER A 25 -29.60 17.30 10.70
C SER A 25 -29.18 18.44 11.64
N GLY A 26 -28.05 19.10 11.35
CA GLY A 26 -27.66 20.34 12.02
C GLY A 26 -26.29 20.83 11.59
N ASP A 27 -26.26 22.00 10.96
CA ASP A 27 -25.13 22.82 10.52
C ASP A 27 -23.81 22.60 11.28
N GLY A 28 -22.81 22.08 10.56
CA GLY A 28 -21.40 22.07 10.97
C GLY A 28 -20.61 23.18 10.28
N PRO A 29 -19.47 23.61 10.84
CA PRO A 29 -18.70 24.75 10.33
C PRO A 29 -18.22 24.47 8.90
N HIS A 30 -18.55 25.39 7.99
CA HIS A 30 -18.06 25.38 6.61
C HIS A 30 -16.53 25.52 6.59
N ILE A 31 -15.83 24.39 6.48
CA ILE A 31 -14.43 24.36 6.07
C ILE A 31 -14.41 24.79 4.60
N ARG A 32 -13.98 26.03 4.34
CA ARG A 32 -13.60 26.44 2.99
C ARG A 32 -12.29 25.72 2.64
N ILE A 33 -12.41 24.59 1.96
CA ILE A 33 -11.31 24.02 1.20
C ILE A 33 -10.91 25.07 0.17
N LEU A 34 -9.61 25.37 0.09
CA LEU A 34 -9.06 26.20 -0.98
C LEU A 34 -9.32 25.48 -2.31
N GLU A 35 -10.39 25.85 -3.01
CA GLU A 35 -10.60 25.48 -4.41
C GLU A 35 -9.45 26.08 -5.21
N GLY A 36 -8.44 25.25 -5.51
CA GLY A 36 -7.20 25.73 -6.14
C GLY A 36 -6.24 24.67 -6.65
N VAL A 37 -6.59 23.37 -6.61
CA VAL A 37 -5.90 22.36 -7.40
C VAL A 37 -6.89 21.85 -8.44
N THR A 38 -7.07 22.65 -9.50
CA THR A 38 -7.71 22.15 -10.71
C THR A 38 -6.85 21.02 -11.24
N ALA A 39 -7.45 19.83 -11.44
CA ALA A 39 -6.85 18.75 -12.20
C ALA A 39 -6.27 19.33 -13.49
N THR A 40 -4.95 19.36 -13.59
CA THR A 40 -4.29 19.87 -14.78
C THR A 40 -4.56 18.89 -15.92
N ASN A 41 -5.29 19.37 -16.93
CA ASN A 41 -5.52 18.73 -18.22
C ASN A 41 -4.20 18.16 -18.81
N PRO A 42 -4.24 17.01 -19.53
CA PRO A 42 -3.07 16.16 -19.75
C PRO A 42 -2.09 16.85 -20.71
N ARG A 43 -0.96 17.27 -20.16
CA ARG A 43 0.22 17.66 -20.94
C ARG A 43 1.18 16.47 -20.88
N ASP A 44 1.22 15.73 -21.98
CA ASP A 44 2.02 14.52 -22.20
C ASP A 44 2.01 13.52 -21.03
N ASP A 45 0.93 12.74 -20.94
CA ASP A 45 0.73 11.66 -19.95
C ASP A 45 1.66 10.44 -20.16
N THR A 46 2.75 10.61 -20.92
CA THR A 46 3.66 9.52 -21.33
C THR A 46 5.07 9.64 -20.75
N ALA A 47 5.49 10.85 -20.35
CA ALA A 47 6.81 11.09 -19.80
C ALA A 47 6.79 10.86 -18.28
N ALA A 48 7.11 9.64 -17.86
CA ALA A 48 7.16 9.26 -16.45
C ALA A 48 8.20 8.16 -16.20
N VAL A 49 8.60 8.03 -14.94
CA VAL A 49 9.46 6.97 -14.44
C VAL A 49 8.77 6.31 -13.25
N ASP A 50 8.65 4.98 -13.31
CA ASP A 50 8.21 4.18 -12.17
C ASP A 50 9.40 3.87 -11.27
N VAL A 51 9.18 3.88 -9.97
CA VAL A 51 10.12 3.42 -8.94
C VAL A 51 9.65 2.04 -8.52
N HIS A 52 10.47 1.02 -8.80
CA HIS A 52 10.13 -0.36 -8.51
C HIS A 52 10.21 -0.63 -7.00
N LEU A 53 9.06 -0.97 -6.41
CA LEU A 53 8.88 -1.24 -4.98
C LEU A 53 8.28 -2.64 -4.79
N PRO A 54 9.10 -3.70 -4.73
CA PRO A 54 8.62 -5.05 -4.42
C PRO A 54 7.84 -5.07 -3.10
N ALA A 55 6.69 -5.74 -3.09
CA ALA A 55 5.78 -5.82 -1.93
C ALA A 55 5.29 -4.47 -1.38
N GLY A 56 5.49 -3.36 -2.11
CA GLY A 56 5.03 -2.02 -1.73
C GLY A 56 5.72 -1.41 -0.50
N THR A 57 6.71 -2.07 0.10
CA THR A 57 7.32 -1.62 1.36
C THR A 57 8.32 -0.49 1.14
N LEU A 58 8.30 0.51 2.02
CA LEU A 58 9.24 1.62 2.04
C LEU A 58 9.70 1.91 3.47
N THR A 59 10.97 2.28 3.60
CA THR A 59 11.46 2.98 4.79
C THR A 59 11.10 4.46 4.74
N ALA A 60 11.04 5.11 5.90
CA ALA A 60 10.87 6.56 6.01
C ALA A 60 11.94 7.33 5.18
N ALA A 61 13.20 6.92 5.27
CA ALA A 61 14.29 7.53 4.52
C ALA A 61 14.10 7.41 3.00
N GLN A 62 13.65 6.25 2.52
CA GLN A 62 13.34 6.08 1.10
C GLN A 62 12.18 6.98 0.66
N LEU A 63 11.11 7.07 1.44
CA LEU A 63 9.98 7.95 1.11
C LEU A 63 10.40 9.43 1.09
N GLN A 64 11.26 9.85 2.03
CA GLN A 64 11.84 11.21 2.04
C GLN A 64 12.64 11.48 0.75
N THR A 65 13.54 10.57 0.36
CA THR A 65 14.30 10.71 -0.89
C THR A 65 13.37 10.81 -2.11
N LEU A 66 12.30 10.03 -2.15
CA LEU A 66 11.32 10.09 -3.23
C LEU A 66 10.54 11.41 -3.25
N ALA A 67 10.24 12.00 -2.09
CA ALA A 67 9.65 13.32 -1.99
C ALA A 67 10.60 14.42 -2.54
N ASP A 68 11.88 14.36 -2.21
CA ASP A 68 12.90 15.28 -2.71
C ASP A 68 13.05 15.18 -4.24
N LEU A 69 13.06 13.95 -4.77
CA LEU A 69 13.06 13.70 -6.21
C LEU A 69 11.81 14.26 -6.88
N ALA A 70 10.64 14.07 -6.28
CA ALA A 70 9.39 14.60 -6.80
C ALA A 70 9.39 16.13 -6.86
N HIS A 71 9.88 16.79 -5.81
CA HIS A 71 10.04 18.26 -5.78
C HIS A 71 10.99 18.77 -6.87
N THR A 72 12.11 18.06 -7.08
CA THR A 72 13.16 18.51 -7.99
C THR A 72 12.84 18.22 -9.46
N HIS A 73 12.22 17.07 -9.74
CA HIS A 73 12.12 16.53 -11.09
C HIS A 73 10.70 16.22 -11.57
N ALA A 74 9.70 16.18 -10.69
CA ALA A 74 8.36 15.67 -11.02
C ALA A 74 7.20 16.54 -10.50
N GLY A 75 7.39 17.86 -10.42
CA GLY A 75 6.30 18.78 -10.06
C GLY A 75 5.76 18.64 -8.64
N GLY A 76 6.49 17.96 -7.74
CA GLY A 76 6.12 17.79 -6.33
C GLY A 76 5.04 16.75 -6.07
N VAL A 77 4.84 15.79 -6.96
CA VAL A 77 3.79 14.77 -6.84
C VAL A 77 4.32 13.38 -7.20
N LEU A 78 3.89 12.38 -6.42
CA LEU A 78 4.05 10.96 -6.71
C LEU A 78 2.69 10.33 -7.00
N HIS A 79 2.64 9.32 -7.85
CA HIS A 79 1.41 8.59 -8.16
C HIS A 79 1.56 7.12 -7.80
N LEU A 80 0.58 6.57 -7.08
CA LEU A 80 0.52 5.14 -6.83
C LEU A 80 0.15 4.40 -8.11
N THR A 81 0.78 3.25 -8.33
CA THR A 81 0.44 2.36 -9.45
C THR A 81 -0.32 1.12 -8.96
N PRO A 82 -1.02 0.40 -9.85
CA PRO A 82 -1.68 -0.86 -9.50
C PRO A 82 -0.75 -1.96 -8.97
N HIS A 83 0.57 -1.85 -9.19
CA HIS A 83 1.57 -2.80 -8.71
C HIS A 83 2.23 -2.35 -7.40
N ALA A 84 1.59 -1.43 -6.66
CA ALA A 84 2.12 -0.85 -5.43
C ALA A 84 3.48 -0.13 -5.62
N HIS A 85 3.73 0.40 -6.83
CA HIS A 85 4.89 1.24 -7.12
C HIS A 85 4.54 2.72 -6.98
N LEU A 86 5.56 3.57 -7.05
CA LEU A 86 5.41 5.01 -7.13
C LEU A 86 5.90 5.53 -8.49
N ARG A 87 5.12 6.39 -9.12
CA ARG A 87 5.40 7.01 -10.41
C ARG A 87 5.69 8.50 -10.24
N LEU A 88 6.74 8.94 -10.95
CA LEU A 88 7.16 10.34 -11.05
C LEU A 88 6.95 10.80 -12.50
N HIS A 89 6.13 11.83 -12.71
CA HIS A 89 5.90 12.41 -14.05
C HIS A 89 6.89 13.54 -14.33
N GLY A 90 7.63 13.45 -15.43
CA GLY A 90 8.67 14.41 -15.80
C GLY A 90 9.54 13.87 -16.93
N ASP A 91 10.62 14.59 -17.28
CA ASP A 91 11.55 14.14 -18.32
C ASP A 91 12.21 12.81 -17.92
N PRO A 92 12.02 11.71 -18.68
CA PRO A 92 12.47 10.38 -18.27
C PRO A 92 13.98 10.26 -18.14
N ALA A 93 14.77 10.99 -18.93
CA ALA A 93 16.23 10.87 -18.89
C ALA A 93 16.82 11.35 -17.54
N PRO A 94 16.62 12.60 -17.09
CA PRO A 94 17.10 13.04 -15.78
C PRO A 94 16.43 12.31 -14.63
N LEU A 95 15.14 11.93 -14.74
CA LEU A 95 14.47 11.14 -13.70
C LEU A 95 15.10 9.75 -13.53
N THR A 96 15.39 9.05 -14.64
CA THR A 96 16.05 7.73 -14.60
C THR A 96 17.40 7.82 -13.91
N THR A 97 18.21 8.83 -14.24
CA THR A 97 19.49 9.09 -13.57
C THR A 97 19.30 9.36 -12.08
N ALA A 98 18.42 10.28 -11.71
CA ALA A 98 18.23 10.67 -10.32
C ALA A 98 17.67 9.54 -9.45
N VAL A 99 16.72 8.75 -9.96
CA VAL A 99 16.17 7.56 -9.28
C VAL A 99 17.26 6.49 -9.08
N THR A 100 18.08 6.24 -10.11
CA THR A 100 19.18 5.28 -10.04
C THR A 100 20.27 5.73 -9.06
N ASP A 101 20.66 7.01 -9.10
CA ASP A 101 21.68 7.60 -8.21
C ASP A 101 21.22 7.59 -6.74
N ALA A 102 19.91 7.68 -6.51
CA ALA A 102 19.29 7.53 -5.19
C ALA A 102 19.23 6.07 -4.70
N GLY A 103 19.68 5.11 -5.51
CA GLY A 103 19.74 3.69 -5.16
C GLY A 103 18.44 2.91 -5.39
N PHE A 104 17.46 3.51 -6.07
CA PHE A 104 16.23 2.81 -6.44
C PHE A 104 16.36 2.09 -7.77
N THR A 105 15.55 1.04 -7.93
CA THR A 105 15.39 0.39 -9.23
C THR A 105 14.35 1.14 -10.05
N VAL A 106 14.72 1.55 -11.26
CA VAL A 106 13.81 2.14 -12.24
C VAL A 106 12.90 1.06 -12.81
N GLY A 107 11.59 1.30 -12.75
CA GLY A 107 10.56 0.41 -13.29
C GLY A 107 10.68 0.28 -14.81
N HIS A 108 10.38 -0.92 -15.30
CA HIS A 108 10.41 -1.26 -16.72
C HIS A 108 9.34 -2.31 -16.99
N PRO A 109 8.65 -2.32 -18.15
CA PRO A 109 7.57 -3.29 -18.42
C PRO A 109 7.99 -4.76 -18.35
N ALA A 110 9.28 -5.03 -18.52
CA ALA A 110 9.84 -6.38 -18.41
C ALA A 110 10.28 -6.75 -16.98
N LEU A 111 10.29 -5.81 -16.02
CA LEU A 111 10.61 -6.14 -14.64
C LEU A 111 9.45 -6.93 -14.03
N PRO A 112 9.72 -8.05 -13.35
CA PRO A 112 8.70 -8.80 -12.64
C PRO A 112 8.23 -8.04 -11.40
N HIS A 113 6.94 -8.09 -11.14
CA HIS A 113 6.29 -7.44 -10.01
C HIS A 113 6.04 -8.44 -8.87
N LEU A 114 6.13 -7.97 -7.63
CA LEU A 114 5.75 -8.74 -6.44
C LEU A 114 4.74 -7.95 -5.64
N LEU A 115 3.52 -8.47 -5.55
CA LEU A 115 2.46 -7.99 -4.66
C LEU A 115 2.43 -8.84 -3.39
N ALA A 116 2.11 -8.22 -2.25
CA ALA A 116 1.97 -8.89 -0.97
C ALA A 116 0.82 -8.28 -0.17
N SER A 117 0.11 -9.10 0.62
CA SER A 117 -0.97 -8.62 1.51
C SER A 117 -0.45 -7.51 2.42
N PRO A 118 -0.90 -6.25 2.29
CA PRO A 118 -0.24 -5.10 2.93
C PRO A 118 -0.28 -5.11 4.47
N LEU A 119 -1.29 -5.75 5.06
CA LEU A 119 -1.48 -5.85 6.51
C LEU A 119 -0.93 -7.15 7.10
N THR A 120 -0.19 -7.94 6.32
CA THR A 120 0.31 -9.23 6.78
C THR A 120 1.18 -9.13 8.03
N GLY A 121 0.99 -10.08 8.94
CA GLY A 121 1.67 -10.13 10.23
C GLY A 121 1.27 -9.02 11.21
N ARG A 122 0.23 -8.24 10.87
CA ARG A 122 -0.29 -7.13 11.69
C ARG A 122 -1.77 -7.32 12.01
N ILE A 123 -2.60 -7.40 10.97
CA ILE A 123 -4.06 -7.41 11.11
C ILE A 123 -4.65 -8.47 10.18
N GLY A 124 -5.41 -9.39 10.76
CA GLY A 124 -5.98 -10.51 10.01
C GLY A 124 -4.89 -11.44 9.48
N GLY A 125 -5.18 -12.10 8.36
CA GLY A 125 -4.30 -13.11 7.77
C GLY A 125 -4.25 -14.40 8.58
N LEU A 126 -3.88 -15.48 7.91
CA LEU A 126 -3.55 -16.75 8.56
C LEU A 126 -2.09 -16.77 9.00
N ARG A 127 -1.23 -15.99 8.34
CA ARG A 127 0.23 -16.04 8.49
C ARG A 127 0.88 -14.68 8.27
N ASP A 128 2.03 -14.49 8.90
CA ASP A 128 2.94 -13.40 8.58
C ASP A 128 3.82 -13.79 7.38
N ILE A 129 3.60 -13.15 6.23
CA ILE A 129 4.34 -13.45 4.99
C ILE A 129 5.55 -12.53 4.76
N ARG A 130 5.85 -11.60 5.68
CA ARG A 130 7.03 -10.71 5.57
C ARG A 130 8.35 -11.48 5.38
N PRO A 131 8.59 -12.63 6.05
CA PRO A 131 9.80 -13.42 5.76
C PRO A 131 9.81 -14.02 4.34
N LEU A 132 8.64 -14.31 3.76
CA LEU A 132 8.51 -14.83 2.41
C LEU A 132 8.69 -13.73 1.37
N THR A 133 8.28 -12.48 1.66
CA THR A 133 8.53 -11.33 0.77
C THR A 133 10.04 -11.11 0.61
N ASP A 134 10.81 -11.16 1.70
CA ASP A 134 12.27 -11.04 1.66
C ASP A 134 12.88 -12.14 0.77
N THR A 135 12.44 -13.39 0.98
CA THR A 135 12.91 -14.55 0.21
C THR A 135 12.58 -14.40 -1.28
N ALA A 136 11.35 -14.06 -1.62
CA ALA A 136 10.90 -13.86 -3.00
C ALA A 136 11.67 -12.70 -3.66
N GLN A 137 11.90 -11.60 -2.94
CA GLN A 137 12.61 -10.43 -3.46
C GLN A 137 14.05 -10.75 -3.88
N THR A 138 14.76 -11.65 -3.18
CA THR A 138 16.11 -12.08 -3.59
C THR A 138 16.15 -12.80 -4.94
N ARG A 139 15.03 -13.40 -5.35
CA ARG A 139 14.88 -14.16 -6.60
C ARG A 139 14.14 -13.38 -7.68
N LEU A 140 13.56 -12.24 -7.34
CA LEU A 140 12.61 -11.51 -8.18
C LEU A 140 13.19 -11.20 -9.56
N LEU A 141 14.42 -10.68 -9.63
CA LEU A 141 15.07 -10.35 -10.90
C LEU A 141 15.36 -11.56 -11.82
N THR A 142 15.22 -12.79 -11.32
CA THR A 142 15.37 -14.03 -12.09
C THR A 142 14.04 -14.62 -12.56
N ALA A 143 12.91 -14.03 -12.16
CA ALA A 143 11.59 -14.45 -12.60
C ALA A 143 11.37 -14.16 -14.10
N ARG A 144 10.31 -14.73 -14.67
CA ARG A 144 9.89 -14.42 -16.04
C ARG A 144 9.72 -12.91 -16.24
N PRO A 145 10.23 -12.35 -17.34
CA PRO A 145 10.03 -10.94 -17.65
C PRO A 145 8.54 -10.56 -17.68
N GLY A 146 8.20 -9.47 -16.99
CA GLY A 146 6.84 -8.91 -16.94
C GLY A 146 5.80 -9.72 -16.16
N VAL A 147 6.21 -10.76 -15.43
CA VAL A 147 5.28 -11.55 -14.60
C VAL A 147 4.89 -10.78 -13.33
N THR A 148 3.63 -10.89 -12.92
CA THR A 148 3.15 -10.42 -11.62
C THR A 148 3.01 -11.60 -10.67
N LEU A 149 3.80 -11.58 -9.59
CA LEU A 149 3.77 -12.57 -8.52
C LEU A 149 2.98 -12.02 -7.33
N GLY A 150 2.22 -12.87 -6.66
CA GLY A 150 1.45 -12.54 -5.46
C GLY A 150 1.85 -13.41 -4.27
N LEU A 151 1.95 -12.79 -3.10
CA LEU A 151 1.94 -13.47 -1.82
C LEU A 151 0.70 -13.00 -1.05
N ASP A 152 -0.22 -13.91 -0.80
CA ASP A 152 -1.47 -13.64 -0.10
C ASP A 152 -1.47 -14.37 1.25
N ASP A 153 -1.69 -13.64 2.33
CA ASP A 153 -1.62 -14.17 3.69
C ASP A 153 -2.89 -14.94 4.12
N GLY A 154 -3.81 -15.18 3.18
CA GLY A 154 -5.07 -15.88 3.40
C GLY A 154 -6.27 -14.94 3.52
N THR A 155 -6.04 -13.62 3.52
CA THR A 155 -7.12 -12.62 3.47
C THR A 155 -7.79 -12.55 2.11
N GLY A 156 -7.10 -12.95 1.03
CA GLY A 156 -7.63 -12.93 -0.32
C GLY A 156 -7.52 -11.58 -1.02
N ASP A 157 -6.87 -10.58 -0.40
CA ASP A 157 -6.73 -9.23 -0.93
C ASP A 157 -5.81 -9.15 -2.16
N VAL A 158 -4.78 -9.98 -2.24
CA VAL A 158 -3.82 -10.04 -3.36
C VAL A 158 -4.29 -11.02 -4.41
N VAL A 159 -4.78 -12.20 -4.02
CA VAL A 159 -5.23 -13.22 -4.99
C VAL A 159 -6.39 -12.71 -5.85
N ALA A 160 -7.23 -11.83 -5.30
CA ALA A 160 -8.33 -11.18 -6.01
C ALA A 160 -7.86 -10.19 -7.10
N LEU A 161 -6.62 -9.71 -7.04
CA LEU A 161 -6.01 -8.90 -8.10
C LEU A 161 -5.59 -9.76 -9.32
N THR A 162 -5.76 -11.08 -9.22
CA THR A 162 -5.40 -12.07 -10.25
C THR A 162 -3.95 -11.94 -10.77
N PRO A 163 -2.92 -11.89 -9.90
CA PRO A 163 -1.54 -12.03 -10.37
C PRO A 163 -1.37 -13.29 -11.21
N ASP A 164 -0.40 -13.29 -12.13
CA ASP A 164 -0.11 -14.45 -12.96
C ASP A 164 0.13 -15.71 -12.12
N ARG A 165 0.78 -15.54 -10.96
CA ARG A 165 1.02 -16.59 -9.96
C ARG A 165 0.88 -16.03 -8.56
N THR A 166 0.10 -16.67 -7.72
CA THR A 166 -0.06 -16.29 -6.30
C THR A 166 0.18 -17.48 -5.40
N LEU A 167 0.90 -17.29 -4.30
CA LEU A 167 0.85 -18.21 -3.16
C LEU A 167 -0.17 -17.71 -2.18
N LEU A 168 -1.21 -18.50 -1.95
CA LEU A 168 -2.25 -18.23 -0.98
C LEU A 168 -2.03 -19.07 0.27
N ALA A 169 -1.91 -18.42 1.42
CA ALA A 169 -1.89 -19.13 2.69
C ALA A 169 -3.25 -19.79 2.96
N LEU A 170 -3.21 -21.05 3.40
CA LEU A 170 -4.40 -21.81 3.80
C LEU A 170 -4.31 -22.23 5.28
N PRO A 171 -5.44 -22.61 5.91
CA PRO A 171 -5.43 -23.23 7.23
C PRO A 171 -4.57 -24.50 7.26
N GLY A 172 -4.13 -24.91 8.45
CA GLY A 172 -3.37 -26.17 8.60
C GLY A 172 -1.92 -26.09 8.13
N ASP A 173 -1.37 -24.89 8.11
CA ASP A 173 0.00 -24.61 7.73
C ASP A 173 0.37 -24.90 6.26
N GLU A 174 -0.59 -24.77 5.36
CA GLU A 174 -0.44 -25.05 3.93
C GLU A 174 -0.42 -23.78 3.05
N TRP A 175 0.15 -23.91 1.85
CA TRP A 175 0.20 -22.90 0.80
C TRP A 175 -0.35 -23.47 -0.50
N ALA A 176 -1.28 -22.75 -1.13
CA ALA A 176 -1.80 -23.08 -2.45
C ALA A 176 -1.15 -22.24 -3.55
N LEU A 177 -0.83 -22.86 -4.68
CA LEU A 177 -0.51 -22.13 -5.91
C LEU A 177 -1.81 -21.80 -6.66
N ILE A 178 -2.03 -20.50 -6.86
CA ILE A 178 -3.14 -19.94 -7.64
C ILE A 178 -2.56 -19.35 -8.93
N LEU A 179 -3.21 -19.58 -10.07
CA LEU A 179 -2.78 -19.06 -11.37
C LEU A 179 -3.94 -18.31 -12.01
N GLY A 180 -3.75 -17.01 -12.30
CA GLY A 180 -4.80 -16.17 -12.89
C GLY A 180 -6.12 -16.16 -12.10
N GLY A 181 -6.04 -16.34 -10.78
CA GLY A 181 -7.20 -16.42 -9.88
C GLY A 181 -7.81 -17.82 -9.70
N GLU A 182 -7.27 -18.85 -10.35
CA GLU A 182 -7.76 -20.23 -10.21
C GLU A 182 -6.82 -21.09 -9.36
N ASP A 183 -7.37 -21.80 -8.37
CA ASP A 183 -6.61 -22.74 -7.56
C ASP A 183 -6.22 -23.98 -8.39
N THR A 184 -4.92 -24.30 -8.40
CA THR A 184 -4.36 -25.43 -9.14
C THR A 184 -4.52 -26.78 -8.43
N GLY A 185 -4.84 -26.79 -7.14
CA GLY A 185 -4.78 -27.98 -6.28
C GLY A 185 -3.36 -28.37 -5.88
N ILE A 186 -2.33 -27.62 -6.29
CA ILE A 186 -0.94 -27.83 -5.86
C ILE A 186 -0.75 -27.18 -4.48
N ARG A 187 -0.15 -27.93 -3.56
CA ARG A 187 0.07 -27.51 -2.17
C ARG A 187 1.50 -27.69 -1.70
N ARG A 188 1.96 -26.84 -0.79
CA ARG A 188 3.22 -27.00 -0.04
C ARG A 188 3.00 -26.63 1.42
N SER A 189 3.57 -27.41 2.34
CA SER A 189 3.62 -27.03 3.76
C SER A 189 4.92 -26.31 4.11
N ASP A 190 6.02 -26.64 3.42
CA ASP A 190 7.29 -25.94 3.59
C ASP A 190 7.24 -24.57 2.89
N PRO A 191 7.53 -23.45 3.60
CA PRO A 191 7.45 -22.12 3.02
C PRO A 191 8.51 -21.84 1.93
N VAL A 192 9.69 -22.45 2.00
CA VAL A 192 10.76 -22.24 1.00
C VAL A 192 10.38 -22.94 -0.30
N ASP A 193 9.88 -24.17 -0.21
CA ASP A 193 9.34 -24.90 -1.36
C ASP A 193 8.12 -24.19 -1.94
N ALA A 194 7.25 -23.63 -1.09
CA ALA A 194 6.12 -22.83 -1.52
C ALA A 194 6.58 -21.63 -2.37
N VAL A 195 7.51 -20.81 -1.86
CA VAL A 195 8.10 -19.67 -2.61
C VAL A 195 8.68 -20.13 -3.94
N GLY A 196 9.27 -21.34 -3.99
CA GLY A 196 9.73 -21.96 -5.24
C GLY A 196 8.68 -22.00 -6.35
N LEU A 197 7.42 -22.25 -6.01
CA LEU A 197 6.31 -22.33 -6.98
C LEU A 197 6.00 -21.01 -7.67
N LEU A 198 6.38 -19.85 -7.11
CA LEU A 198 6.21 -18.55 -7.79
C LEU A 198 7.17 -18.39 -8.98
N PHE A 199 8.32 -19.06 -8.93
CA PHE A 199 9.40 -18.91 -9.91
C PHE A 199 9.55 -20.13 -10.83
N ASP A 200 8.70 -21.14 -10.66
CA ASP A 200 8.77 -22.38 -11.44
C ASP A 200 7.91 -22.27 -12.70
N ASP A 201 8.55 -22.09 -13.85
CA ASP A 201 7.85 -21.92 -15.14
C ASP A 201 7.34 -23.21 -15.78
N THR A 202 7.46 -24.35 -15.11
CA THR A 202 6.83 -25.59 -15.57
C THR A 202 5.33 -25.39 -15.74
N ALA A 203 4.77 -26.01 -16.79
CA ALA A 203 3.34 -25.95 -17.02
C ALA A 203 2.62 -26.63 -15.85
N PRO A 204 1.53 -26.06 -15.31
CA PRO A 204 0.82 -26.65 -14.18
C PRO A 204 0.26 -28.04 -14.50
N THR A 205 -0.02 -28.33 -15.77
CA THR A 205 -0.40 -29.66 -16.27
C THR A 205 0.66 -30.72 -16.02
N ASP A 206 1.91 -30.32 -15.82
CA ASP A 206 3.05 -31.21 -15.63
C ASP A 206 3.31 -31.47 -14.14
N ILE A 207 2.62 -30.75 -13.24
CA ILE A 207 2.65 -30.98 -11.79
C ILE A 207 1.30 -31.58 -11.37
N ALA A 208 1.34 -32.81 -10.84
CA ALA A 208 0.12 -33.43 -10.33
C ALA A 208 -0.45 -32.63 -9.13
N PRO A 209 -1.75 -32.28 -9.13
CA PRO A 209 -2.41 -31.71 -7.96
C PRO A 209 -2.26 -32.61 -6.75
N THR A 210 -2.02 -32.01 -5.59
CA THR A 210 -1.87 -32.73 -4.31
C THR A 210 -3.14 -32.68 -3.47
N ASP A 211 -4.06 -31.77 -3.79
CA ASP A 211 -5.38 -31.66 -3.15
C ASP A 211 -6.43 -31.14 -4.16
N THR A 212 -7.69 -31.12 -3.74
CA THR A 212 -8.81 -30.60 -4.52
C THR A 212 -8.76 -29.06 -4.53
N PRO A 213 -8.91 -28.41 -5.71
CA PRO A 213 -9.03 -26.96 -5.79
C PRO A 213 -10.19 -26.42 -4.94
N ILE A 214 -9.93 -25.30 -4.26
CA ILE A 214 -10.93 -24.57 -3.48
C ILE A 214 -11.31 -23.25 -4.18
N ALA A 215 -12.45 -22.69 -3.79
CA ALA A 215 -12.77 -21.33 -4.18
C ALA A 215 -11.81 -20.35 -3.51
N VAL A 216 -11.23 -19.45 -4.31
CA VAL A 216 -10.43 -18.34 -3.77
C VAL A 216 -11.29 -17.46 -2.85
N PRO A 217 -10.75 -16.97 -1.73
CA PRO A 217 -11.49 -16.11 -0.81
C PRO A 217 -12.00 -14.85 -1.49
N THR A 218 -13.15 -14.35 -1.03
CA THR A 218 -13.61 -13.01 -1.43
C THR A 218 -12.73 -11.98 -0.73
N PRO A 219 -12.14 -11.01 -1.46
CA PRO A 219 -11.28 -10.01 -0.84
C PRO A 219 -12.08 -9.15 0.15
N PRO A 220 -11.46 -8.71 1.27
CA PRO A 220 -12.07 -7.70 2.12
C PRO A 220 -12.13 -6.36 1.38
N ASP A 221 -12.99 -5.45 1.88
CA ASP A 221 -12.93 -4.06 1.45
C ASP A 221 -11.54 -3.48 1.76
N PRO A 222 -10.93 -2.70 0.85
CA PRO A 222 -9.65 -2.05 1.10
C PRO A 222 -9.71 -1.23 2.40
N PRO A 223 -8.83 -1.52 3.37
CA PRO A 223 -8.94 -0.92 4.69
C PRO A 223 -8.56 0.56 4.62
N ILE A 224 -9.38 1.42 5.23
CA ILE A 224 -9.16 2.85 5.36
C ILE A 224 -9.51 3.28 6.78
N GLY A 225 -8.64 4.09 7.39
CA GLY A 225 -8.84 4.68 8.70
C GLY A 225 -7.88 4.14 9.76
N TRP A 226 -8.38 4.15 10.99
CA TRP A 226 -7.66 3.69 12.17
C TRP A 226 -7.87 2.19 12.37
N LEU A 227 -6.79 1.42 12.39
CA LEU A 227 -6.84 -0.04 12.49
C LEU A 227 -6.05 -0.50 13.72
N ASP A 228 -6.76 -1.02 14.73
CA ASP A 228 -6.13 -1.55 15.95
C ASP A 228 -5.42 -2.88 15.65
N GLN A 229 -4.18 -3.02 16.13
CA GLN A 229 -3.41 -4.25 16.04
C GLN A 229 -3.54 -5.07 17.34
N PRO A 230 -3.38 -6.41 17.28
CA PRO A 230 -3.49 -7.28 18.46
C PRO A 230 -2.50 -6.97 19.59
N ASP A 231 -1.36 -6.37 19.26
CA ASP A 231 -0.32 -5.99 20.23
C ASP A 231 -0.54 -4.62 20.89
N GLY A 232 -1.64 -3.94 20.54
CA GLY A 232 -1.98 -2.61 21.04
C GLY A 232 -1.36 -1.45 20.26
N THR A 233 -0.59 -1.73 19.20
CA THR A 233 -0.21 -0.69 18.22
C THR A 233 -1.34 -0.44 17.23
N VAL A 234 -1.15 0.55 16.37
CA VAL A 234 -2.13 1.03 15.40
C VAL A 234 -1.50 1.03 14.02
N THR A 235 -2.26 0.62 13.01
CA THR A 235 -1.96 0.96 11.61
C THR A 235 -2.94 2.03 11.14
N LEU A 236 -2.41 3.11 10.58
CA LEU A 236 -3.19 4.13 9.91
C LEU A 236 -3.21 3.85 8.41
N ALA A 237 -4.38 3.54 7.87
CA ALA A 237 -4.60 3.36 6.44
C ALA A 237 -5.19 4.62 5.82
N GLY A 238 -4.37 5.37 5.09
CA GLY A 238 -4.74 6.64 4.50
C GLY A 238 -5.05 6.52 3.01
N GLY A 239 -6.27 6.86 2.60
CA GLY A 239 -6.67 6.93 1.20
C GLY A 239 -6.17 8.19 0.51
N LEU A 240 -5.75 8.05 -0.74
CA LEU A 240 -5.23 9.11 -1.59
C LEU A 240 -6.20 9.34 -2.77
N PRO A 241 -6.85 10.52 -2.87
CA PRO A 241 -7.68 10.86 -4.02
C PRO A 241 -6.93 10.66 -5.34
N GLY A 242 -7.50 9.84 -6.22
CA GLY A 242 -6.88 9.51 -7.51
C GLY A 242 -5.55 8.76 -7.44
N GLY A 243 -5.12 8.28 -6.26
CA GLY A 243 -3.80 7.68 -6.05
C GLY A 243 -2.66 8.70 -6.09
N VAL A 244 -2.97 9.98 -5.86
CA VAL A 244 -2.00 11.08 -5.91
C VAL A 244 -1.44 11.35 -4.52
N LEU A 245 -0.13 11.22 -4.36
CA LEU A 245 0.63 11.50 -3.15
C LEU A 245 1.46 12.78 -3.34
N PRO A 246 1.04 13.93 -2.81
CA PRO A 246 1.87 15.14 -2.82
C PRO A 246 3.19 14.89 -2.09
N ALA A 247 4.31 15.38 -2.62
CA ALA A 247 5.64 15.23 -2.01
C ALA A 247 5.67 15.79 -0.59
N ARG A 248 5.00 16.92 -0.34
CA ARG A 248 4.86 17.48 1.00
C ARG A 248 4.15 16.53 1.97
N LEU A 249 3.15 15.77 1.52
CA LEU A 249 2.50 14.75 2.34
C LEU A 249 3.44 13.56 2.58
N ALA A 250 4.21 13.15 1.57
CA ALA A 250 5.22 12.11 1.70
C ALA A 250 6.32 12.46 2.73
N GLU A 251 6.78 13.72 2.78
CA GLU A 251 7.72 14.20 3.81
C GLU A 251 7.15 14.04 5.22
N PHE A 252 5.88 14.38 5.43
CA PHE A 252 5.24 14.24 6.74
C PHE A 252 5.02 12.78 7.14
N LEU A 253 4.70 11.92 6.18
CA LEU A 253 4.64 10.47 6.39
C LEU A 253 6.01 9.92 6.77
N ALA A 254 7.07 10.32 6.05
CA ALA A 254 8.44 9.93 6.34
C ALA A 254 8.89 10.40 7.73
N ALA A 255 8.54 11.63 8.12
CA ALA A 255 8.89 12.20 9.41
C ALA A 255 8.27 11.48 10.63
N VAL A 256 7.28 10.60 10.43
CA VAL A 256 6.77 9.76 11.53
C VAL A 256 7.74 8.64 11.88
N GLU A 257 8.66 8.26 10.99
CA GLU A 257 9.71 7.24 11.22
C GLU A 257 9.17 5.83 11.55
N HIS A 258 8.02 5.47 10.98
CA HIS A 258 7.41 4.14 11.13
C HIS A 258 7.33 3.41 9.78
N PRO A 259 7.17 2.07 9.76
CA PRO A 259 7.09 1.30 8.53
C PRO A 259 5.95 1.78 7.63
N LEU A 260 6.24 1.92 6.34
CA LEU A 260 5.31 2.40 5.32
C LEU A 260 5.06 1.31 4.28
N VAL A 261 3.79 1.17 3.87
CA VAL A 261 3.40 0.27 2.79
C VAL A 261 2.54 1.04 1.79
N VAL A 262 2.97 1.06 0.53
CA VAL A 262 2.14 1.46 -0.60
C VAL A 262 1.26 0.28 -0.96
N THR A 263 -0.05 0.47 -1.06
CA THR A 263 -0.95 -0.61 -1.41
C THR A 263 -1.17 -0.69 -2.93
N PRO A 264 -1.57 -1.83 -3.50
CA PRO A 264 -2.03 -1.94 -4.89
C PRO A 264 -3.30 -1.12 -5.19
N TRP A 265 -4.05 -0.75 -4.16
CA TRP A 265 -5.14 0.23 -4.22
C TRP A 265 -4.61 1.62 -3.82
N ARG A 266 -5.45 2.65 -3.98
CA ARG A 266 -5.06 4.07 -3.81
C ARG A 266 -4.90 4.48 -2.34
N SER A 267 -4.11 3.75 -1.55
CA SER A 267 -3.84 4.04 -0.14
C SER A 267 -2.38 3.82 0.25
N VAL A 268 -1.99 4.42 1.37
CA VAL A 268 -0.72 4.17 2.04
C VAL A 268 -1.00 3.78 3.48
N LEU A 269 -0.22 2.83 3.98
CA LEU A 269 -0.27 2.38 5.37
C LEU A 269 0.92 2.93 6.12
N LEU A 270 0.67 3.50 7.29
CA LEU A 270 1.67 3.79 8.29
C LEU A 270 1.44 2.81 9.43
N CYS A 271 2.37 1.90 9.65
CA CYS A 271 2.16 0.73 10.49
C CYS A 271 2.82 0.87 11.86
N ASP A 272 2.40 0.02 12.79
CA ASP A 272 3.12 -0.26 14.05
C ASP A 272 3.27 0.97 14.97
N LEU A 273 2.32 1.91 14.90
CA LEU A 273 2.35 3.14 15.69
C LEU A 273 1.87 2.89 17.11
N PRO A 274 2.53 3.45 18.13
CA PRO A 274 1.89 3.66 19.42
C PRO A 274 0.63 4.54 19.24
N GLU A 275 -0.45 4.23 19.96
CA GLU A 275 -1.74 4.94 19.87
C GLU A 275 -1.58 6.47 19.92
N GLN A 276 -0.78 6.99 20.86
CA GLN A 276 -0.54 8.44 20.98
C GLN A 276 0.13 9.04 19.74
N VAL A 277 1.04 8.30 19.09
CA VAL A 277 1.70 8.75 17.85
C VAL A 277 0.69 8.76 16.71
N ALA A 278 -0.14 7.72 16.61
CA ALA A 278 -1.21 7.65 15.61
C ALA A 278 -2.20 8.81 15.75
N GLU A 279 -2.60 9.17 16.97
CA GLU A 279 -3.47 10.35 17.20
C GLU A 279 -2.85 11.64 16.67
N GLN A 280 -1.55 11.87 16.92
CA GLN A 280 -0.86 13.06 16.41
C GLN A 280 -0.71 13.02 14.90
N ALA A 281 -0.38 11.86 14.33
CA ALA A 281 -0.25 11.67 12.89
C ALA A 281 -1.56 12.01 12.17
N VAL A 282 -2.72 11.51 12.65
CA VAL A 282 -4.03 11.83 12.06
C VAL A 282 -4.30 13.34 12.07
N ARG A 283 -3.99 14.04 13.16
CA ARG A 283 -4.19 15.50 13.28
C ARG A 283 -3.39 16.32 12.28
N VAL A 284 -2.27 15.78 11.79
CA VAL A 284 -1.40 16.45 10.82
C VAL A 284 -1.72 15.99 9.40
N LEU A 285 -1.85 14.69 9.18
CA LEU A 285 -2.00 14.11 7.85
C LEU A 285 -3.40 14.33 7.25
N ALA A 286 -4.47 14.32 8.08
CA ALA A 286 -5.82 14.50 7.57
C ALA A 286 -6.06 15.90 6.98
N PRO A 287 -5.65 17.02 7.64
CA PRO A 287 -5.70 18.35 7.02
C PRO A 287 -4.87 18.50 5.75
N MET A 288 -3.86 17.65 5.55
CA MET A 288 -3.03 17.62 4.35
C MET A 288 -3.65 16.84 3.20
N GLY A 289 -4.84 16.27 3.39
CA GLY A 289 -5.61 15.60 2.34
C GLY A 289 -5.52 14.07 2.37
N LEU A 290 -4.86 13.47 3.35
CA LEU A 290 -4.89 12.02 3.56
C LEU A 290 -6.24 11.61 4.18
N ILE A 291 -6.96 10.70 3.54
CA ILE A 291 -8.34 10.37 3.92
C ILE A 291 -8.38 9.15 4.83
N PHE A 292 -8.96 9.31 6.03
CA PHE A 292 -9.15 8.23 7.00
C PHE A 292 -10.62 7.78 7.15
N ASP A 293 -11.53 8.28 6.31
CA ASP A 293 -12.92 7.84 6.23
C ASP A 293 -13.12 6.91 5.03
N ALA A 294 -13.37 5.63 5.31
CA ALA A 294 -13.64 4.60 4.29
C ALA A 294 -14.86 4.90 3.42
N GLN A 295 -15.80 5.74 3.88
CA GLN A 295 -17.01 6.10 3.13
C GLN A 295 -16.84 7.39 2.31
N SER A 296 -15.66 8.00 2.32
CA SER A 296 -15.40 9.24 1.60
C SER A 296 -15.66 9.07 0.10
N PRO A 297 -16.46 9.96 -0.53
CA PRO A 297 -16.74 9.89 -1.96
C PRO A 297 -15.49 10.12 -2.82
N HIS A 298 -14.43 10.70 -2.25
CA HIS A 298 -13.15 10.94 -2.95
C HIS A 298 -12.32 9.67 -3.16
N LEU A 299 -12.72 8.54 -2.57
CA LEU A 299 -12.07 7.24 -2.73
C LEU A 299 -12.83 6.29 -3.69
N ARG A 300 -13.93 6.76 -4.30
CA ARG A 300 -14.74 5.99 -5.26
C ARG A 300 -14.40 6.31 -6.71
#